data_AF-A0A136WBM8-F1
#
_entry.id   AF-A0A136WBM8-F1
#
_cell.length_a   1.000
_cell.length_b   1.000
_cell.length_c   1.000
_cell.angle_alpha   90.00
_cell.angle_beta   90.00
_cell.angle_gamma   90.00
#
_symmetry.space_group_name_H-M   'P 1'
#
loop_
_entity.id
_entity.type
_entity.pdbx_description
1 polymer ?
#
loop_
_entity_poly.entity_id
_entity_poly.type
_entity_poly.pdbx_seq_one_letter_code
_entity_poly.pdbx_strand_id
1 'polypeptide(L)' 'MQKFSNMYELFKNDSNAKHYFDKLPDYVREQISSRANGVNSFESLKDYAENLLRGDD' A
#
# COMPACT_ATOMS: atom_id res chain seq x y z
N MET A 1 9.83 -6.41 -12.69
CA MET A 1 8.89 -5.63 -11.84
C MET A 1 9.56 -4.34 -11.43
N GLN A 2 8.88 -3.22 -11.63
CA GLN A 2 9.37 -1.91 -11.21
C GLN A 2 9.17 -1.78 -9.69
N LYS A 3 10.26 -1.48 -8.98
CA LYS A 3 10.25 -1.24 -7.53
C LYS A 3 10.67 0.20 -7.28
N PHE A 4 9.94 0.88 -6.40
CA PHE A 4 10.21 2.24 -5.95
C PHE A 4 10.93 2.22 -4.61
N SER A 5 11.54 3.32 -4.16
CA SER A 5 12.26 3.28 -2.87
C SER A 5 11.30 3.20 -1.67
N ASN A 6 10.05 3.65 -1.84
CA ASN A 6 8.99 3.59 -0.83
C ASN A 6 7.60 3.82 -1.46
N MET A 7 6.58 3.74 -0.61
CA MET A 7 5.18 3.92 -0.96
C MET A 7 4.88 5.29 -1.58
N TYR A 8 5.53 6.35 -1.11
CA TYR A 8 5.29 7.70 -1.62
C TYR A 8 5.86 7.88 -3.03
N GLU A 9 7.00 7.28 -3.34
CA GLU A 9 7.51 7.22 -4.72
C GLU A 9 6.63 6.35 -5.62
N LEU A 10 6.11 5.23 -5.11
CA LEU A 10 5.10 4.44 -5.82
C LEU A 10 3.89 5.32 -6.17
N PHE A 11 3.34 6.06 -5.22
CA PHE A 11 2.17 6.93 -5.46
C PHE A 11 2.44 8.07 -6.44
N LYS A 12 3.66 8.58 -6.51
CA LYS A 12 4.05 9.60 -7.49
C LYS A 12 4.10 9.06 -8.91
N ASN A 13 4.47 7.80 -9.08
CA ASN A 13 4.68 7.18 -10.39
C ASN A 13 3.49 6.32 -10.85
N ASP A 14 2.65 5.86 -9.92
CA ASP A 14 1.50 5.00 -10.18
C ASP A 14 0.25 5.57 -9.48
N SER A 15 -0.56 6.29 -10.26
CA SER A 15 -1.83 6.85 -9.79
C SER A 15 -2.83 5.76 -9.40
N ASN A 16 -2.74 4.55 -9.97
CA ASN A 16 -3.63 3.45 -9.60
C ASN A 16 -3.27 2.92 -8.21
N ALA A 17 -1.99 2.86 -7.87
CA ALA A 17 -1.55 2.48 -6.52
C ALA A 17 -2.07 3.47 -5.47
N LYS A 18 -1.99 4.78 -5.75
CA LYS A 18 -2.55 5.80 -4.85
C LYS A 18 -4.08 5.68 -4.72
N HIS A 19 -4.80 5.54 -5.84
CA HIS A 19 -6.26 5.40 -5.84
C HIS A 19 -6.74 4.15 -5.10
N TYR A 20 -6.01 3.04 -5.24
CA TYR A 20 -6.28 1.82 -4.47
C TYR A 20 -6.07 2.07 -2.97
N PHE A 21 -4.92 2.64 -2.59
CA PHE A 21 -4.62 2.95 -1.20
C PHE A 21 -5.67 3.86 -0.57
N ASP A 22 -6.10 4.92 -1.26
CA ASP A 22 -7.08 5.89 -0.75
C ASP A 22 -8.48 5.28 -0.51
N LYS A 23 -8.78 4.10 -1.08
CA LYS A 23 -10.04 3.36 -0.89
C LYS A 23 -10.00 2.36 0.27
N LEU A 24 -8.84 2.09 0.85
CA LEU A 24 -8.70 1.17 1.97
C LEU A 24 -9.28 1.78 3.26
N PRO A 25 -9.78 0.96 4.21
CA PRO A 25 -10.19 1.45 5.52
C PRO A 25 -9.08 2.22 6.23
N ASP A 26 -9.45 3.20 7.06
CA ASP A 26 -8.49 4.08 7.74
C ASP A 26 -7.42 3.30 8.50
N TYR A 27 -7.81 2.29 9.26
CA TYR A 27 -6.88 1.46 10.02
C TYR A 27 -5.88 0.71 9.12
N VAL A 28 -6.30 0.27 7.93
CA VAL A 28 -5.41 -0.40 6.96
C VAL A 28 -4.42 0.62 6.40
N ARG A 29 -4.90 1.82 6.03
CA ARG A 29 -4.05 2.90 5.52
C ARG A 29 -3.02 3.34 6.55
N GLU A 30 -3.40 3.44 7.82
CA GLU A 30 -2.49 3.76 8.92
C GLU A 30 -1.42 2.69 9.12
N GLN A 31 -1.81 1.41 9.17
CA GLN A 31 -0.87 0.30 9.32
C GLN A 31 0.11 0.21 8.14
N ILE A 32 -0.37 0.35 6.91
CA ILE A 32 0.48 0.40 5.72
C ILE A 32 1.44 1.59 5.77
N SER A 33 0.95 2.77 6.17
CA SER A 33 1.76 3.99 6.28
C SER A 33 2.87 3.85 7.32
N SER A 34 2.63 3.12 8.42
CA SER A 34 3.65 2.82 9.44
C SER A 34 4.82 1.99 8.88
N ARG A 35 4.62 1.27 7.77
CA ARG A 35 5.63 0.47 7.07
C ARG A 35 5.81 0.89 5.61
N ALA A 36 5.67 2.19 5.31
CA ALA A 36 5.74 2.73 3.95
C ALA A 36 7.03 2.38 3.18
N ASN A 37 8.15 2.11 3.88
CA ASN A 37 9.41 1.69 3.25
C ASN A 37 9.35 0.27 2.66
N GLY A 38 8.48 -0.59 3.19
CA GLY A 38 8.30 -1.97 2.71
C GLY A 38 7.36 -2.10 1.53
N VAL A 39 6.58 -1.06 1.24
CA VAL A 39 5.58 -1.03 0.16
C VAL A 39 6.16 -0.26 -1.02
N ASN A 40 6.75 -0.98 -1.97
CA ASN A 40 7.49 -0.39 -3.09
C ASN A 40 6.95 -0.76 -4.47
N SER A 41 5.83 -1.47 -4.52
CA SER A 41 5.17 -1.87 -5.76
C SER A 41 3.66 -1.96 -5.52
N PHE A 42 2.88 -1.90 -6.60
CA PHE A 42 1.44 -2.08 -6.48
C PHE A 42 1.05 -3.47 -5.96
N GLU A 43 1.84 -4.50 -6.30
CA GLU A 43 1.65 -5.86 -5.77
C GLU A 43 1.89 -5.92 -4.25
N SER A 44 3.02 -5.41 -3.76
CA SER A 44 3.31 -5.38 -2.31
C SER A 44 2.27 -4.58 -1.52
N LEU A 45 1.69 -3.53 -2.12
CA LEU A 45 0.60 -2.77 -1.53
C LEU A 45 -0.67 -3.62 -1.39
N LYS A 46 -1.06 -4.35 -2.45
CA LYS A 46 -2.23 -5.24 -2.42
C LYS A 46 -2.05 -6.38 -1.44
N ASP A 47 -0.92 -7.09 -1.52
CA ASP A 47 -0.63 -8.22 -0.65
C ASP A 47 -0.69 -7.79 0.82
N TYR A 48 -0.14 -6.62 1.14
CA TYR A 48 -0.15 -6.15 2.52
C TYR A 48 -1.57 -5.75 2.97
N ALA A 49 -2.32 -5.05 2.12
CA ALA A 49 -3.70 -4.69 2.40
C ALA A 49 -4.60 -5.94 2.58
N GLU A 50 -4.45 -6.96 1.74
CA GLU A 50 -5.20 -8.21 1.86
C GLU A 50 -4.91 -8.95 3.16
N ASN A 51 -3.65 -8.99 3.59
CA ASN A 51 -3.28 -9.59 4.88
C ASN A 51 -3.90 -8.85 6.07
N LEU A 52 -3.96 -7.51 6.02
CA LEU A 52 -4.57 -6.71 7.07
C LEU A 52 -6.10 -6.86 7.10
N LEU A 53 -6.74 -6.88 5.93
CA LEU A 53 -8.19 -7.06 5.80
C LEU A 53 -8.66 -8.46 6.22
N ARG A 54 -7.82 -9.49 6.06
CA ARG A 54 -8.12 -10.86 6.50
C ARG A 54 -7.92 -11.07 8.01
N GLY A 55 -7.13 -10.22 8.67
CA GLY A 55 -6.84 -10.31 10.10
C GLY A 55 -7.75 -9.46 10.99
N ASP A 56 -8.75 -8.78 10.41
CA ASP A 56 -9.72 -7.90 11.10
C ASP A 56 -11.03 -8.63 11.47
N ASP A 57 -11.01 -9.98 11.53
CA ASP A 57 -12.11 -10.84 11.98
C ASP A 57 -11.89 -11.32 13.43
#